data_AF-A0A438FU59-F1
#
_entry.id   AF-A0A438FU59-F1
#
_cell.length_a   1.000
_cell.length_b   1.000
_cell.length_c   1.000
_cell.angle_alpha   90.00
_cell.angle_beta   90.00
_cell.angle_gamma   90.00
#
_symmetry.space_group_name_H-M   'P 1'
#
loop_
_entity.id
_entity.type
_entity.pdbx_description
1 polymer ?
#
loop_
_entity_poly.entity_id
_entity_poly.type
_entity_poly.pdbx_seq_one_letter_code
_entity_poly.pdbx_strand_id
1 'polypeptide(L)'
;MTHDSIGLGEDGPTHQPIEHLASFRAMPNILMLRPADGTETAAAYKIAVLNRKRPSVLALGRRDVSQLRGTSIEGVEKGADELRKEGKAVRVVSLVCWALFDEQSDAYKESVLPAAVSARVSVEAASTFGWEKFVGSKGKSIGIDRFGASAPALKLYKELGVTAEAVIAAAKSIC
;
A
#
# COMPACT_ATOMS: atom_id res chain seq x y z
N MET A 1 -7.18 -0.55 14.32
CA MET A 1 -5.99 -1.37 14.64
C MET A 1 -4.78 -0.50 14.40
N THR A 2 -4.07 -0.10 15.45
CA THR A 2 -2.84 0.70 15.33
C THR A 2 -1.63 -0.24 15.20
N HIS A 3 -0.44 0.31 14.92
CA HIS A 3 0.80 -0.47 14.78
C HIS A 3 0.71 -1.50 13.64
N ASP A 4 0.30 -1.02 12.46
CA ASP A 4 -0.14 -1.85 11.34
C ASP A 4 0.94 -2.62 10.56
N SER A 5 2.21 -2.53 10.93
CA SER A 5 3.33 -3.06 10.14
C SER A 5 4.63 -3.15 10.96
N ILE A 6 5.73 -3.55 10.30
CA ILE A 6 7.11 -3.44 10.82
C ILE A 6 7.49 -2.04 11.29
N GLY A 7 6.72 -1.00 10.91
CA GLY A 7 6.92 0.37 11.37
C GLY A 7 6.79 0.57 12.87
N LEU A 8 6.25 -0.42 13.61
CA LEU A 8 6.24 -0.40 15.06
C LEU A 8 7.64 -0.58 15.69
N GLY A 9 8.57 -1.22 14.97
CA GLY A 9 9.97 -1.36 15.39
C GLY A 9 10.21 -2.49 16.40
N GLU A 10 10.75 -2.13 17.55
CA GLU A 10 11.48 -2.99 18.48
C GLU A 10 10.63 -4.07 19.15
N ASP A 11 9.30 -3.93 19.21
CA ASP A 11 8.42 -4.97 19.80
C ASP A 11 8.46 -6.30 19.00
N GLY A 12 8.99 -6.24 17.77
CA GLY A 12 9.46 -7.42 17.04
C GLY A 12 8.36 -8.27 16.40
N PRO A 13 8.73 -9.45 15.87
CA PRO A 13 7.89 -10.21 14.93
C PRO A 13 6.59 -10.74 15.54
N THR A 14 6.48 -10.83 16.87
CA THR A 14 5.24 -11.23 17.54
C THR A 14 4.17 -10.16 17.50
N HIS A 15 4.54 -8.90 17.26
CA HIS A 15 3.63 -7.75 17.21
C HIS A 15 3.47 -7.17 15.80
N GLN A 16 4.33 -7.55 14.86
CA GLN A 16 4.41 -6.95 13.51
C GLN A 16 3.45 -7.67 12.55
N PRO A 17 2.38 -7.03 12.08
CA PRO A 17 1.47 -7.63 11.11
C PRO A 17 2.15 -7.84 9.75
N ILE A 18 1.96 -9.01 9.14
CA ILE A 18 2.49 -9.34 7.79
C ILE A 18 1.35 -9.68 6.83
N GLU A 19 0.62 -10.75 7.13
CA GLU A 19 -0.49 -11.33 6.35
C GLU A 19 -1.86 -10.70 6.66
N HIS A 20 -1.93 -9.88 7.71
CA HIS A 20 -3.20 -9.43 8.28
C HIS A 20 -4.04 -8.62 7.28
N LEU A 21 -3.40 -7.76 6.47
CA LEU A 21 -4.13 -7.01 5.43
C LEU A 21 -4.72 -7.95 4.38
N ALA A 22 -3.94 -8.94 3.93
CA ALA A 22 -4.40 -9.93 2.96
C ALA A 22 -5.53 -10.79 3.54
N SER A 23 -5.45 -11.19 4.82
CA SER A 23 -6.50 -11.97 5.47
C SER A 23 -7.81 -11.17 5.58
N PHE A 24 -7.76 -9.89 5.94
CA PHE A 24 -8.95 -9.02 5.95
C PHE A 24 -9.48 -8.72 4.55
N ARG A 25 -8.62 -8.55 3.54
CA ARG A 25 -9.04 -8.38 2.14
C ARG A 25 -9.74 -9.61 1.58
N ALA A 26 -9.35 -10.80 2.02
CA ALA A 26 -9.98 -12.05 1.61
C ALA A 26 -11.32 -12.31 2.32
N MET A 27 -11.56 -11.69 3.48
CA MET A 27 -12.81 -11.89 4.22
C MET A 27 -14.01 -11.22 3.52
N PRO A 28 -15.12 -11.95 3.30
CA PRO A 28 -16.31 -11.35 2.71
C PRO A 28 -16.94 -10.27 3.59
N ASN A 29 -17.50 -9.24 2.96
CA ASN A 29 -18.29 -8.20 3.60
C ASN A 29 -17.57 -7.47 4.76
N ILE A 30 -16.28 -7.19 4.61
CA ILE A 30 -15.53 -6.30 5.50
C ILE A 30 -14.70 -5.30 4.69
N LEU A 31 -14.62 -4.07 5.18
CA LEU A 31 -13.76 -3.05 4.60
C LEU A 31 -12.41 -3.06 5.31
N MET A 32 -11.34 -3.44 4.60
CA MET A 32 -9.97 -3.23 5.05
C MET A 32 -9.48 -1.89 4.49
N LEU A 33 -9.40 -0.87 5.35
CA LEU A 33 -8.93 0.48 5.02
C LEU A 33 -7.54 0.70 5.61
N ARG A 34 -6.60 1.17 4.79
CA ARG A 34 -5.24 1.53 5.21
C ARG A 34 -4.87 2.92 4.70
N PRO A 35 -5.28 3.99 5.39
CA PRO A 35 -5.02 5.36 4.97
C PRO A 35 -3.53 5.71 5.07
N ALA A 36 -3.04 6.51 4.13
CA ALA A 36 -1.65 6.95 4.03
C ALA A 36 -1.37 8.26 4.80
N ASP A 37 -2.38 9.11 5.00
CA ASP A 37 -2.24 10.41 5.69
C ASP A 37 -3.52 10.79 6.46
N GLY A 38 -3.56 12.03 6.98
CA GLY A 38 -4.73 12.51 7.74
C GLY A 38 -5.97 12.72 6.89
N THR A 39 -5.82 13.09 5.62
CA THR A 39 -6.95 13.28 4.69
C THR A 39 -7.62 11.95 4.41
N GLU A 40 -6.83 10.93 4.04
CA GLU A 40 -7.35 9.58 3.84
C GLU A 40 -7.88 8.98 5.14
N THR A 41 -7.27 9.29 6.29
CA THR A 41 -7.77 8.84 7.60
C THR A 41 -9.15 9.42 7.89
N ALA A 42 -9.35 10.72 7.68
CA ALA A 42 -10.65 11.36 7.85
C ALA A 42 -11.71 10.76 6.89
N ALA A 43 -11.33 10.51 5.63
CA ALA A 43 -12.19 9.85 4.66
C ALA A 43 -12.54 8.41 5.07
N ALA A 44 -11.56 7.65 5.59
CA ALA A 44 -11.75 6.29 6.09
C ALA A 44 -12.74 6.26 7.27
N TYR A 45 -12.63 7.21 8.21
CA TYR A 45 -13.60 7.36 9.30
C TYR A 45 -15.00 7.71 8.77
N LYS A 46 -15.12 8.63 7.80
CA LYS A 46 -16.40 8.95 7.16
C LYS A 46 -17.04 7.70 6.56
N ILE A 47 -16.27 6.91 5.81
CA ILE A 47 -16.72 5.64 5.22
C ILE A 47 -17.19 4.69 6.32
N ALA A 48 -16.39 4.50 7.37
CA ALA A 48 -16.74 3.61 8.47
C ALA A 48 -18.03 4.02 9.19
N VAL A 49 -18.25 5.32 9.42
CA VAL A 49 -19.46 5.85 10.05
C VAL A 49 -20.69 5.68 9.16
N LEU A 50 -20.55 5.91 7.84
CA LEU A 50 -21.66 5.77 6.89
C LEU A 50 -22.06 4.31 6.65
N ASN A 51 -21.10 3.38 6.71
CA ASN A 51 -21.34 1.95 6.49
C ASN A 51 -21.89 1.25 7.75
N ARG A 52 -23.16 1.47 8.06
CA ARG A 52 -23.82 0.92 9.27
C ARG A 52 -24.04 -0.60 9.26
N LYS A 53 -23.89 -1.25 8.11
CA LYS A 53 -24.19 -2.69 7.91
C LYS A 53 -22.99 -3.52 7.43
N ARG A 54 -21.82 -2.90 7.31
CA ARG A 54 -20.59 -3.55 6.85
C ARG A 54 -19.43 -3.11 7.74
N PRO A 55 -18.77 -4.03 8.46
CA PRO A 55 -17.67 -3.68 9.36
C PRO A 55 -16.51 -3.03 8.60
N SER A 56 -15.81 -2.13 9.28
CA SER A 56 -14.63 -1.45 8.77
C SER A 56 -13.46 -1.64 9.72
N VAL A 57 -12.33 -2.09 9.19
CA VAL A 57 -11.04 -2.21 9.87
C VAL A 57 -10.13 -1.13 9.33
N LEU A 58 -9.66 -0.24 10.20
CA LEU A 58 -8.69 0.79 9.87
C LEU A 58 -7.33 0.36 10.41
N ALA A 59 -6.37 0.10 9.51
CA ALA A 59 -4.97 -0.13 9.81
C ALA A 59 -4.24 1.21 9.87
N LEU A 60 -3.74 1.58 11.06
CA LEU A 60 -3.10 2.88 11.31
C LEU A 60 -1.65 2.66 11.73
N GLY A 61 -0.72 3.38 11.11
CA GLY A 61 0.70 3.36 11.47
C GLY A 61 0.96 3.91 12.86
N ARG A 62 2.11 3.53 13.46
CA ARG A 62 2.62 4.09 14.72
C ARG A 62 3.32 5.44 14.51
N ARG A 63 4.02 5.57 13.38
CA ARG A 63 4.93 6.69 13.10
C ARG A 63 4.19 7.86 12.48
N ASP A 64 4.73 9.05 12.69
CA ASP A 64 4.29 10.24 11.99
C ASP A 64 4.52 10.09 10.49
N VAL A 65 3.50 10.48 9.73
CA VAL A 65 3.53 10.60 8.28
C VAL A 65 3.20 12.04 7.92
N SER A 66 3.89 12.60 6.94
CA SER A 66 3.59 13.93 6.43
C SER A 66 2.18 13.95 5.80
N GLN A 67 1.51 15.10 5.87
CA GLN A 67 0.31 15.34 5.05
C GLN A 67 0.74 15.50 3.61
N LEU A 68 0.12 14.76 2.70
CA LEU A 68 0.51 14.73 1.30
C LEU A 68 -0.54 15.48 0.47
N ARG A 69 -0.11 16.32 -0.49
CA ARG A 69 -1.03 16.97 -1.43
C ARG A 69 -1.38 15.99 -2.54
N GLY A 70 -2.52 15.34 -2.41
CA GLY A 70 -2.85 14.19 -3.24
C GLY A 70 -2.31 12.91 -2.62
N THR A 71 -2.89 11.78 -3.02
CA THR A 71 -2.71 10.50 -2.34
C THR A 71 -1.45 9.79 -2.84
N SER A 72 -0.27 10.04 -2.26
CA SER A 72 0.90 9.17 -2.47
C SER A 72 1.96 9.19 -1.38
N ILE A 73 2.23 7.99 -0.87
CA ILE A 73 3.24 7.65 0.14
C ILE A 73 4.62 8.20 -0.26
N GLU A 74 5.27 8.93 0.65
CA GLU A 74 6.52 9.69 0.42
C GLU A 74 7.62 8.90 -0.33
N GLY A 75 7.78 7.60 -0.06
CA GLY A 75 8.74 6.75 -0.77
C GLY A 75 8.35 6.44 -2.23
N VAL A 76 7.06 6.29 -2.50
CA VAL A 76 6.53 6.06 -3.86
C VAL A 76 6.61 7.33 -4.68
N GLU A 77 6.33 8.48 -4.07
CA GLU A 77 6.42 9.76 -4.73
C GLU A 77 7.87 10.12 -5.08
N LYS A 78 8.80 9.93 -4.14
CA LYS A 78 10.24 10.04 -4.42
C LYS A 78 10.67 9.11 -5.56
N GLY A 79 10.24 7.84 -5.54
CA GLY A 79 10.54 6.90 -6.62
C GLY A 79 9.97 7.34 -7.98
N ALA A 80 8.74 7.86 -7.99
CA ALA A 80 8.11 8.40 -9.19
C ALA A 80 8.85 9.64 -9.73
N ASP A 81 9.30 10.54 -8.85
CA ASP A 81 10.04 11.74 -9.24
C ASP A 81 11.40 11.41 -9.86
N GLU A 82 12.13 10.43 -9.33
CA GLU A 82 13.38 9.96 -9.95
C GLU A 82 13.14 9.38 -11.36
N LEU A 83 12.11 8.55 -11.52
CA LEU A 83 11.75 8.00 -12.84
C LEU A 83 11.29 9.10 -13.82
N ARG A 84 10.60 10.13 -13.35
CA ARG A 84 10.20 11.29 -14.16
C ARG A 84 11.41 12.09 -14.64
N LYS A 85 12.45 12.24 -13.82
CA LYS A 85 13.72 12.88 -14.25
C LYS A 85 14.40 12.11 -15.38
N GLU A 86 14.17 10.80 -15.47
CA GLU A 86 14.63 9.94 -16.56
C GLU A 86 13.69 9.94 -17.79
N GLY A 87 12.69 10.82 -17.82
CA GLY A 87 11.77 10.98 -18.95
C GLY A 87 10.63 9.95 -19.00
N LYS A 88 10.43 9.15 -17.95
CA LYS A 88 9.30 8.20 -17.88
C LYS A 88 8.02 8.89 -17.39
N ALA A 89 6.90 8.61 -18.04
CA ALA A 89 5.60 9.03 -17.55
C ALA A 89 5.15 8.09 -16.42
N VAL A 90 5.10 8.60 -15.19
CA VAL A 90 4.77 7.81 -13.99
C VAL A 90 3.48 8.31 -13.34
N ARG A 91 2.55 7.37 -13.14
CA ARG A 91 1.33 7.56 -12.34
C ARG A 91 1.51 6.92 -10.98
N VAL A 92 1.18 7.65 -9.92
CA VAL A 92 1.07 7.10 -8.56
C VAL A 92 -0.40 6.95 -8.20
N VAL A 93 -0.76 5.83 -7.60
CA VAL A 93 -2.13 5.50 -7.20
C VAL A 93 -2.13 5.06 -5.74
N SER A 94 -2.98 5.68 -4.93
CA SER A 94 -3.29 5.19 -3.58
C SER A 94 -4.47 4.21 -3.64
N LEU A 95 -4.28 3.02 -3.08
CA LEU A 95 -5.28 1.95 -3.00
C LEU A 95 -5.71 1.71 -1.55
N VAL A 96 -6.39 2.70 -0.96
CA VAL A 96 -6.80 2.72 0.46
C VAL A 96 -7.66 1.52 0.85
N CYS A 97 -8.58 1.12 -0.03
CA CYS A 97 -9.50 0.00 0.22
C CYS A 97 -9.82 -0.73 -1.09
N TRP A 98 -9.45 -2.01 -1.16
CA TRP A 98 -9.64 -2.83 -2.37
C TRP A 98 -11.11 -3.07 -2.68
N ALA A 99 -11.91 -3.43 -1.66
CA ALA A 99 -13.35 -3.68 -1.84
C ALA A 99 -14.08 -2.45 -2.44
N LEU A 100 -13.76 -1.25 -1.96
CA LEU A 100 -14.36 -0.02 -2.51
C LEU A 100 -13.90 0.28 -3.93
N PHE A 101 -12.65 -0.03 -4.28
CA PHE A 101 -12.15 0.09 -5.65
C PHE A 101 -12.83 -0.93 -6.58
N ASP A 102 -13.02 -2.16 -6.12
CA ASP A 102 -13.72 -3.23 -6.84
C ASP A 102 -15.20 -2.91 -7.08
N GLU A 103 -15.83 -2.13 -6.21
CA GLU A 103 -17.21 -1.66 -6.35
C GLU A 103 -17.37 -0.53 -7.38
N GLN A 104 -16.27 0.10 -7.83
CA GLN A 104 -16.35 1.15 -8.84
C GLN A 104 -16.71 0.59 -10.23
N SER A 105 -17.20 1.48 -11.10
CA SER A 105 -17.48 1.13 -12.49
C SER A 105 -16.20 0.73 -13.24
N ASP A 106 -16.35 -0.10 -14.27
CA ASP A 106 -15.21 -0.52 -15.11
C ASP A 106 -14.53 0.68 -15.77
N ALA A 107 -15.31 1.70 -16.16
CA ALA A 107 -14.78 2.96 -16.69
C ALA A 107 -13.86 3.67 -15.67
N TYR A 108 -14.25 3.70 -14.39
CA TYR A 108 -13.40 4.27 -13.34
C TYR A 108 -12.13 3.43 -13.14
N LYS A 109 -12.26 2.11 -13.05
CA LYS A 109 -11.11 1.20 -12.89
C LYS A 109 -10.11 1.35 -14.05
N GLU A 110 -10.60 1.42 -15.29
CA GLU A 110 -9.77 1.65 -16.48
C GLU A 110 -9.11 3.04 -16.44
N SER A 111 -9.83 4.06 -15.96
CA SER A 111 -9.24 5.40 -15.83
C SER A 111 -8.07 5.45 -14.83
N VAL A 112 -8.07 4.59 -13.80
CA VAL A 112 -7.04 4.53 -12.75
C VAL A 112 -5.92 3.57 -13.12
N LEU A 113 -6.27 2.35 -13.54
CA LEU A 113 -5.37 1.25 -13.90
C LEU A 113 -5.60 0.79 -15.35
N PRO A 114 -5.21 1.59 -16.37
CA PRO A 114 -5.49 1.26 -17.77
C PRO A 114 -4.94 -0.11 -18.14
N ALA A 115 -5.76 -0.95 -18.77
CA ALA A 115 -5.39 -2.32 -19.13
C ALA A 115 -4.17 -2.37 -20.07
N ALA A 116 -4.00 -1.33 -20.91
CA ALA A 116 -2.86 -1.19 -21.81
C ALA A 116 -1.50 -1.02 -21.07
N VAL A 117 -1.51 -0.58 -19.81
CA VAL A 117 -0.30 -0.36 -19.01
C VAL A 117 -0.04 -1.57 -18.11
N SER A 118 0.85 -2.47 -18.54
CA SER A 118 1.22 -3.66 -17.77
C SER A 118 2.43 -3.48 -16.84
N ALA A 119 3.19 -2.38 -17.00
CA ALA A 119 4.32 -2.05 -16.13
C ALA A 119 3.77 -1.45 -14.83
N ARG A 120 3.53 -2.30 -13.82
CA ARG A 120 2.93 -1.93 -12.54
C ARG A 120 3.79 -2.39 -11.38
N VAL A 121 3.99 -1.51 -10.41
CA VAL A 121 4.66 -1.83 -9.15
C VAL A 121 3.70 -1.54 -8.00
N SER A 122 3.47 -2.51 -7.13
CA SER A 122 2.85 -2.26 -5.82
C SER A 122 3.93 -2.19 -4.73
N VAL A 123 3.68 -1.39 -3.70
CA VAL A 123 4.51 -1.38 -2.49
C VAL A 123 3.65 -1.30 -1.25
N GLU A 124 3.87 -2.23 -0.33
CA GLU A 124 3.16 -2.29 0.94
C GLU A 124 4.04 -2.95 2.00
N ALA A 125 4.12 -2.38 3.21
CA ALA A 125 4.83 -3.00 4.33
C ALA A 125 4.01 -4.15 4.96
N ALA A 126 3.66 -5.14 4.14
CA ALA A 126 2.86 -6.32 4.44
C ALA A 126 3.15 -7.39 3.36
N SER A 127 2.49 -8.55 3.44
CA SER A 127 2.63 -9.61 2.43
C SER A 127 2.28 -9.11 1.03
N THR A 128 2.99 -9.62 0.03
CA THR A 128 2.71 -9.38 -1.38
C THR A 128 1.50 -10.16 -1.88
N PHE A 129 1.00 -11.13 -1.12
CA PHE A 129 -0.12 -11.99 -1.49
C PHE A 129 -1.38 -11.19 -1.86
N GLY A 130 -1.93 -11.49 -3.04
CA GLY A 130 -3.13 -10.87 -3.60
C GLY A 130 -2.84 -9.64 -4.47
N TRP A 131 -1.66 -9.03 -4.39
CA TRP A 131 -1.33 -7.85 -5.20
C TRP A 131 -1.26 -8.16 -6.71
N GLU A 132 -1.04 -9.41 -7.09
CA GLU A 132 -1.09 -9.90 -8.47
C GLU A 132 -2.41 -9.55 -9.17
N LYS A 133 -3.50 -9.38 -8.40
CA LYS A 133 -4.79 -8.88 -8.90
C LYS A 133 -4.67 -7.54 -9.62
N PHE A 134 -3.82 -6.64 -9.13
CA PHE A 134 -3.67 -5.28 -9.68
C PHE A 134 -2.41 -5.14 -10.53
N VAL A 135 -1.30 -5.75 -10.12
CA VAL A 135 -0.04 -5.60 -10.84
C VAL A 135 0.07 -6.54 -12.05
N GLY A 136 -0.72 -7.63 -12.07
CA GLY A 136 -0.71 -8.62 -13.14
C GLY A 136 0.58 -9.43 -13.21
N SER A 137 0.69 -10.30 -14.23
CA SER A 137 1.82 -11.24 -14.38
C SER A 137 3.15 -10.58 -14.75
N LYS A 138 3.12 -9.37 -15.30
CA LYS A 138 4.31 -8.58 -15.66
C LYS A 138 4.73 -7.58 -14.58
N GLY A 139 3.89 -7.38 -13.58
CA GLY A 139 4.14 -6.42 -12.51
C GLY A 139 5.09 -6.94 -11.45
N LYS A 140 5.43 -6.06 -10.51
CA LYS A 140 6.25 -6.39 -9.33
C LYS A 140 5.53 -5.92 -8.07
N SER A 141 5.68 -6.69 -6.99
CA SER A 141 5.16 -6.31 -5.68
C SER A 141 6.31 -6.26 -4.70
N ILE A 142 6.43 -5.12 -4.01
CA ILE A 142 7.41 -4.89 -2.97
C ILE A 142 6.68 -4.99 -1.63
N GLY A 143 7.10 -5.93 -0.81
CA GLY A 143 6.51 -6.18 0.49
C GLY A 143 7.35 -7.18 1.27
N ILE A 144 6.74 -7.79 2.28
CA ILE A 144 7.42 -8.63 3.26
C ILE A 144 6.65 -9.94 3.38
N ASP A 145 7.20 -11.04 2.86
CA ASP A 145 6.56 -12.38 2.87
C ASP A 145 7.19 -13.34 3.89
N ARG A 146 7.62 -12.78 5.01
CA ARG A 146 8.21 -13.49 6.16
C ARG A 146 7.93 -12.69 7.43
N PHE A 147 8.09 -13.32 8.59
CA PHE A 147 8.10 -12.56 9.84
C PHE A 147 9.19 -11.49 9.83
N GLY A 148 8.91 -10.40 10.54
CA GLY A 148 9.86 -9.30 10.73
C GLY A 148 10.94 -9.62 11.78
N ALA A 149 11.40 -8.59 12.47
CA ALA A 149 12.48 -8.69 13.44
C ALA A 149 12.37 -7.57 14.49
N SER A 150 12.98 -7.77 15.66
CA SER A 150 13.14 -6.71 16.66
C SER A 150 14.33 -5.82 16.27
N ALA A 151 14.02 -4.63 15.76
CA ALA A 151 15.01 -3.59 15.45
C ALA A 151 14.29 -2.24 15.25
N PRO A 152 15.02 -1.11 15.22
CA PRO A 152 14.44 0.19 14.87
C PRO A 152 13.75 0.16 13.50
N ALA A 153 12.58 0.78 13.39
CA ALA A 153 11.74 0.72 12.19
C ALA A 153 12.49 1.06 10.89
N LEU A 154 13.25 2.15 10.85
CA LEU A 154 14.00 2.55 9.64
C LEU A 154 15.01 1.48 9.19
N LYS A 155 15.63 0.78 10.15
CA LYS A 155 16.50 -0.36 9.85
C LYS A 155 15.69 -1.50 9.25
N LEU A 156 14.53 -1.82 9.80
CA LEU A 156 13.64 -2.86 9.26
C LEU A 156 13.21 -2.56 7.82
N TYR A 157 12.78 -1.34 7.51
CA TYR A 157 12.41 -0.95 6.13
C TYR A 157 13.57 -1.14 5.14
N LYS A 158 14.78 -0.74 5.55
CA LYS A 158 15.99 -0.88 4.73
C LYS A 158 16.35 -2.35 4.51
N GLU A 159 16.46 -3.14 5.58
CA GLU A 159 16.90 -4.54 5.53
C GLU A 159 15.85 -5.46 4.87
N LEU A 160 14.56 -5.13 4.99
CA LEU A 160 13.47 -5.89 4.38
C LEU A 160 13.09 -5.37 2.98
N GLY A 161 13.85 -4.43 2.43
CA GLY A 161 13.73 -4.01 1.03
C GLY A 161 12.49 -3.18 0.69
N VAL A 162 11.83 -2.59 1.69
CA VAL A 162 10.70 -1.68 1.47
C VAL A 162 11.23 -0.24 1.40
N THR A 163 11.91 0.08 0.30
CA THR A 163 12.59 1.38 0.10
C THR A 163 12.28 2.01 -1.25
N ALA A 164 12.57 3.31 -1.41
CA ALA A 164 12.40 4.01 -2.67
C ALA A 164 13.32 3.43 -3.77
N GLU A 165 14.53 3.02 -3.41
CA GLU A 165 15.50 2.41 -4.34
C GLU A 165 14.97 1.07 -4.86
N ALA A 166 14.34 0.26 -4.00
CA ALA A 166 13.69 -0.97 -4.42
C ALA A 166 12.53 -0.71 -5.40
N VAL A 167 11.73 0.33 -5.15
CA VAL A 167 10.65 0.76 -6.05
C VAL A 167 11.20 1.18 -7.42
N ILE A 168 12.25 2.00 -7.43
CA ILE A 168 12.90 2.45 -8.68
C ILE A 168 13.49 1.25 -9.43
N ALA A 169 14.20 0.36 -8.75
CA ALA A 169 14.79 -0.83 -9.37
C ALA A 169 13.71 -1.76 -9.95
N ALA A 170 12.63 -2.00 -9.21
CA ALA A 170 11.51 -2.81 -9.68
C ALA A 170 10.83 -2.17 -10.90
N ALA A 171 10.56 -0.87 -10.85
CA ALA A 171 9.96 -0.13 -11.96
C ALA A 171 10.84 -0.20 -13.22
N LYS A 172 12.16 0.01 -13.08
CA LYS A 172 13.11 -0.10 -14.20
C LYS A 172 13.17 -1.50 -14.81
N SER A 173 12.97 -2.55 -14.00
CA SER A 173 13.01 -3.95 -14.49
C SER A 173 11.82 -4.36 -15.36
N ILE A 174 10.75 -3.56 -15.37
CA ILE A 174 9.50 -3.85 -16.10
C ILE A 174 9.13 -2.76 -17.13
N CYS A 175 9.99 -1.76 -17.29
CA CYS A 175 9.79 -0.55 -18.12
C CYS A 175 10.61 -0.55 -19.42
#